data_AF-A0A926BUC7-F1
#
_entry.id   AF-A0A926BUC7-F1
#
_cell.length_a   1.000
_cell.length_b   1.000
_cell.length_c   1.000
_cell.angle_alpha   90.00
_cell.angle_beta   90.00
_cell.angle_gamma   90.00
#
_symmetry.space_group_name_H-M   'P 1'
#
loop_
_entity.id
_entity.type
_entity.pdbx_description
1 polymer ?
#
loop_
_entity_poly.entity_id
_entity_poly.type
_entity_poly.pdbx_seq_one_letter_code
_entity_poly.pdbx_strand_id
1 'polypeptide(L)'
;AYEARVAFVDLAIPSDEDIPVVCKRADDAKMLVVFCAGLEPGLTEIWARHLSIGLDSVDELHIKVGGVPEMPSGPLGYRIVFGGREMPLRENDALIVHECQPQLAARYSEAEPVDFPGIGRLEAWHEGVLPWILDLPEFKQMHSASQKTIRWPGYAERITMLKDMGMLSNVPIDVRGTMIAPKALLDAVLYPHVRLREGEGDITLFRVDVTGKANGRTVRRRADMVDRIDRTLGFTSMARTTAFTGAIIARMIARGEITATGAITSEIVVTGPLFEKLVVELAQQGVVFAVSEEEL
;
A
#
# COMPACT_ATOMS: atom_id res chain seq x y z
N ALA A 1 23.43 -1.37 9.56
CA ALA A 1 22.61 -0.89 10.69
C ALA A 1 22.89 -1.71 11.96
N TYR A 2 22.67 -3.03 11.94
CA TYR A 2 22.90 -3.93 13.08
C TYR A 2 24.28 -3.79 13.75
N GLU A 3 25.37 -3.94 13.00
CA GLU A 3 26.74 -3.82 13.55
C GLU A 3 27.02 -2.43 14.16
N ALA A 4 26.45 -1.39 13.57
CA ALA A 4 26.59 0.00 14.02
C ALA A 4 25.59 0.39 15.12
N ARG A 5 24.62 -0.48 15.46
CA ARG A 5 23.53 -0.21 16.42
C ARG A 5 22.77 1.09 16.14
N VAL A 6 22.54 1.36 14.86
CA VAL A 6 21.74 2.51 14.40
C VAL A 6 20.36 2.04 13.97
N ALA A 7 19.35 2.88 14.19
CA ALA A 7 18.00 2.61 13.73
C ALA A 7 17.95 2.40 12.21
N PHE A 8 16.98 1.61 11.75
CA PHE A 8 16.74 1.31 10.35
C PHE A 8 15.28 1.57 10.00
N VAL A 9 15.03 2.19 8.84
CA VAL A 9 13.68 2.44 8.31
C VAL A 9 13.63 1.84 6.91
N ASP A 10 12.63 0.99 6.68
CA ASP A 10 12.36 0.36 5.40
C ASP A 10 10.95 0.76 4.91
N LEU A 11 10.80 0.89 3.60
CA LEU A 11 9.53 1.21 2.96
C LEU A 11 8.72 -0.03 2.60
N ALA A 12 9.35 -1.21 2.62
CA ALA A 12 8.82 -2.47 2.18
C ALA A 12 8.57 -3.43 3.35
N ILE A 13 7.97 -4.56 2.99
CA ILE A 13 7.79 -5.73 3.84
C ILE A 13 9.01 -6.63 3.64
N PRO A 14 9.69 -7.08 4.71
CA PRO A 14 10.67 -8.15 4.60
C PRO A 14 10.04 -9.43 4.05
N SER A 15 10.85 -10.33 3.49
CA SER A 15 10.34 -11.67 3.16
C SER A 15 9.90 -12.41 4.43
N ASP A 16 8.93 -13.33 4.32
CA ASP A 16 8.48 -14.14 5.47
C ASP A 16 9.63 -14.90 6.13
N GLU A 17 10.64 -15.29 5.35
CA GLU A 17 11.87 -15.95 5.83
C GLU A 17 12.77 -15.00 6.62
N ASP A 18 12.80 -13.72 6.26
CA ASP A 18 13.65 -12.71 6.90
C ASP A 18 13.03 -12.13 8.17
N ILE A 19 11.70 -12.10 8.30
CA ILE A 19 11.00 -11.50 9.45
C ILE A 19 11.58 -12.01 10.79
N PRO A 20 11.68 -13.34 11.06
CA PRO A 20 12.21 -13.82 12.34
C PRO A 20 13.66 -13.41 12.59
N VAL A 21 14.47 -13.35 11.52
CA VAL A 21 15.89 -12.97 11.59
C VAL A 21 16.02 -11.50 11.95
N VAL A 22 15.25 -10.62 11.31
CA VAL A 22 15.32 -9.19 11.59
C VAL A 22 14.76 -8.86 12.97
N CYS A 23 13.64 -9.45 13.39
CA CYS A 23 13.10 -9.29 14.74
C CYS A 23 14.14 -9.66 15.80
N LYS A 24 14.73 -10.86 15.68
CA LYS A 24 15.78 -11.32 16.61
C LYS A 24 16.96 -10.36 16.67
N ARG A 25 17.45 -9.89 15.51
CA ARG A 25 18.57 -8.94 15.45
C ARG A 25 18.25 -7.59 16.07
N ALA A 26 17.03 -7.08 15.83
CA ALA A 26 16.59 -5.82 16.42
C ALA A 26 16.55 -5.89 17.95
N ASP A 27 16.03 -7.00 18.49
CA ASP A 27 15.95 -7.25 19.93
C ASP A 27 17.33 -7.42 20.57
N ASP A 28 18.19 -8.28 20.00
CA ASP A 28 19.54 -8.54 20.50
C ASP A 28 20.39 -7.25 20.56
N ALA A 29 20.26 -6.38 19.55
CA ALA A 29 20.97 -5.11 19.47
C ALA A 29 20.26 -3.95 20.18
N LYS A 30 19.05 -4.16 20.71
CA LYS A 30 18.17 -3.10 21.26
C LYS A 30 18.04 -1.91 20.31
N MET A 31 17.94 -2.19 19.01
CA MET A 31 17.81 -1.17 17.98
C MET A 31 16.39 -1.11 17.47
N LEU A 32 15.99 0.06 16.95
CA LEU A 32 14.71 0.21 16.29
C LEU A 32 14.84 -0.16 14.80
N VAL A 33 13.96 -1.04 14.35
CA VAL A 33 13.71 -1.29 12.93
C VAL A 33 12.26 -0.94 12.65
N VAL A 34 12.01 0.03 11.78
CA VAL A 34 10.67 0.36 11.32
C VAL A 34 10.48 -0.18 9.90
N PHE A 35 9.56 -1.12 9.73
CA PHE A 35 9.14 -1.60 8.41
C PHE A 35 7.92 -0.84 7.91
N CYS A 36 7.60 -1.05 6.63
CA CYS A 36 6.35 -0.56 6.07
C CYS A 36 6.21 0.95 6.25
N ALA A 37 7.25 1.73 5.98
CA ALA A 37 7.23 3.19 6.12
C ALA A 37 6.96 3.92 4.79
N GLY A 38 6.36 3.23 3.82
CA GLY A 38 6.06 3.74 2.48
C GLY A 38 4.64 4.32 2.36
N LEU A 39 4.06 4.17 1.17
CA LEU A 39 2.65 4.48 0.90
C LEU A 39 1.75 3.31 1.31
N GLU A 40 1.96 2.18 0.64
CA GLU A 40 1.27 0.91 0.85
C GLU A 40 2.31 -0.21 0.62
N PRO A 41 2.84 -0.81 1.69
CA PRO A 41 2.47 -0.60 3.09
C PRO A 41 3.09 0.68 3.70
N GLY A 42 2.37 1.27 4.63
CA GLY A 42 2.79 2.32 5.55
C GLY A 42 1.73 3.36 5.80
N LEU A 43 1.68 4.38 4.95
CA LEU A 43 0.74 5.48 5.08
C LEU A 43 -0.72 5.00 5.13
N THR A 44 -1.08 3.95 4.39
CA THR A 44 -2.41 3.32 4.43
C THR A 44 -2.74 2.77 5.82
N GLU A 45 -1.84 2.03 6.44
CA GLU A 45 -2.07 1.41 7.75
C GLU A 45 -2.00 2.44 8.88
N ILE A 46 -1.12 3.46 8.76
CA ILE A 46 -1.06 4.59 9.67
C ILE A 46 -2.41 5.33 9.70
N TRP A 47 -2.98 5.63 8.54
CA TRP A 47 -4.31 6.26 8.45
C TRP A 47 -5.43 5.34 8.94
N ALA A 48 -5.40 4.06 8.58
CA ALA A 48 -6.39 3.10 9.06
C ALA A 48 -6.47 3.12 10.58
N ARG A 49 -5.31 2.99 11.25
CA ARG A 49 -5.26 3.04 12.72
C ARG A 49 -5.64 4.40 13.27
N HIS A 50 -5.25 5.51 12.63
CA HIS A 50 -5.67 6.83 13.09
C HIS A 50 -7.19 6.99 13.06
N LEU A 51 -7.86 6.58 11.98
CA LEU A 51 -9.30 6.71 11.84
C LEU A 51 -10.09 5.81 12.81
N SER A 52 -9.51 4.70 13.27
CA SER A 52 -10.14 3.83 14.26
C SER A 52 -10.10 4.40 15.69
N ILE A 53 -9.19 5.33 16.00
CA ILE A 53 -9.03 5.86 17.35
C ILE A 53 -10.30 6.62 17.79
N GLY A 54 -10.81 6.25 18.97
CA GLY A 54 -12.01 6.86 19.55
C GLY A 54 -13.33 6.25 19.04
N LEU A 55 -13.29 5.20 18.22
CA LEU A 55 -14.44 4.33 18.02
C LEU A 55 -14.56 3.36 19.20
N ASP A 56 -15.80 3.04 19.58
CA ASP A 56 -16.14 2.01 20.56
C ASP A 56 -15.81 0.61 20.02
N SER A 57 -16.01 0.41 18.72
CA SER A 57 -15.67 -0.80 17.96
C SER A 57 -15.47 -0.47 16.48
N VAL A 58 -14.62 -1.23 15.79
CA VAL A 58 -14.50 -1.18 14.32
C VAL A 58 -15.25 -2.37 13.72
N ASP A 59 -16.12 -2.07 12.77
CA ASP A 59 -16.92 -3.06 12.04
C ASP A 59 -16.29 -3.37 10.67
N GLU A 60 -15.75 -2.36 9.97
CA GLU A 60 -15.18 -2.51 8.63
C GLU A 60 -13.90 -1.68 8.42
N LEU A 61 -12.95 -2.23 7.65
CA LEU A 61 -11.76 -1.53 7.15
C LEU A 61 -11.60 -1.73 5.64
N HIS A 62 -11.64 -0.65 4.87
CA HIS A 62 -11.47 -0.71 3.41
C HIS A 62 -10.38 0.25 2.93
N ILE A 63 -9.28 -0.31 2.43
CA ILE A 63 -8.13 0.43 1.89
C ILE A 63 -8.18 0.33 0.37
N LYS A 64 -8.01 1.46 -0.33
CA LYS A 64 -7.90 1.54 -1.78
C LYS A 64 -6.74 2.45 -2.14
N VAL A 65 -5.71 1.92 -2.77
CA VAL A 65 -4.55 2.71 -3.24
C VAL A 65 -4.17 2.35 -4.67
N GLY A 66 -3.69 3.32 -5.43
CA GLY A 66 -3.07 3.01 -6.71
C GLY A 66 -2.32 4.19 -7.29
N GLY A 67 -1.13 3.91 -7.81
CA GLY A 67 -0.49 4.78 -8.80
C GLY A 67 -1.06 4.50 -10.17
N VAL A 68 -1.41 5.53 -10.93
CA VAL A 68 -1.89 5.43 -12.32
C VAL A 68 -1.20 6.49 -13.17
N PRO A 69 -0.97 6.25 -14.48
CA PRO A 69 -0.52 7.31 -15.36
C PRO A 69 -1.60 8.39 -15.48
N GLU A 70 -1.22 9.66 -15.63
CA GLU A 70 -2.16 10.75 -15.92
C GLU A 70 -2.98 10.47 -17.18
N MET A 71 -2.35 9.83 -18.17
CA MET A 71 -2.96 9.43 -19.42
C MET A 71 -2.89 7.90 -19.61
N PRO A 72 -4.03 7.17 -19.52
CA PRO A 72 -4.04 5.75 -19.79
C PRO A 72 -3.62 5.48 -21.24
N SER A 73 -2.60 4.65 -21.44
CA SER A 73 -2.14 4.27 -22.77
C SER A 73 -1.45 2.91 -22.78
N GLY A 74 -1.23 2.37 -23.98
CA GLY A 74 -0.61 1.06 -24.15
C GLY A 74 -1.58 -0.09 -23.86
N PRO A 75 -1.07 -1.34 -23.89
CA PRO A 75 -1.91 -2.55 -23.89
C PRO A 75 -2.71 -2.74 -22.59
N LEU A 76 -2.22 -2.18 -21.48
CA LEU A 76 -2.85 -2.32 -20.16
C LEU A 76 -3.48 -1.02 -19.65
N GLY A 77 -3.39 0.09 -20.41
CA GLY A 77 -3.77 1.41 -19.89
C GLY A 77 -2.94 1.84 -18.67
N TYR A 78 -1.73 1.30 -18.51
CA TYR A 78 -0.90 1.45 -17.32
C TYR A 78 0.56 1.75 -17.66
N ARG A 79 1.23 2.45 -16.75
CA ARG A 79 2.67 2.64 -16.73
C ARG A 79 3.24 2.20 -15.38
N ILE A 80 4.42 1.59 -15.39
CA ILE A 80 5.16 1.24 -14.18
C ILE A 80 5.61 2.54 -13.51
N VAL A 81 5.05 2.82 -12.34
CA VAL A 81 5.38 3.99 -11.49
C VAL A 81 6.12 3.58 -10.20
N PHE A 82 6.30 2.27 -9.97
CA PHE A 82 7.09 1.65 -8.88
C PHE A 82 7.49 0.22 -9.28
N GLY A 83 8.41 -0.43 -8.55
CA GLY A 83 8.82 -1.82 -8.86
C GLY A 83 9.87 -1.95 -9.96
N GLY A 84 10.47 -0.84 -10.39
CA GLY A 84 11.59 -0.83 -11.33
C GLY A 84 11.20 -1.26 -12.74
N ARG A 85 11.56 -2.49 -13.11
CA ARG A 85 11.31 -3.05 -14.45
C ARG A 85 10.24 -4.14 -14.47
N GLU A 86 9.75 -4.51 -13.31
CA GLU A 86 8.81 -5.60 -13.13
C GLU A 86 7.41 -5.04 -12.91
N MET A 87 6.42 -5.65 -13.55
CA MET A 87 5.03 -5.32 -13.25
C MET A 87 4.69 -5.87 -11.85
N PRO A 88 4.00 -5.08 -11.02
CA PRO A 88 3.60 -5.48 -9.66
C PRO A 88 2.39 -6.42 -9.72
N LEU A 89 2.56 -7.57 -10.37
CA LEU A 89 1.55 -8.60 -10.55
C LEU A 89 1.95 -9.83 -9.77
N ARG A 90 0.99 -10.38 -9.02
CA ARG A 90 1.14 -11.63 -8.28
C ARG A 90 0.12 -12.65 -8.76
N GLU A 91 0.50 -13.92 -8.70
CA GLU A 91 -0.36 -15.06 -9.05
C GLU A 91 -1.29 -15.47 -7.89
N ASN A 92 -0.83 -15.27 -6.64
CA ASN A 92 -1.53 -15.71 -5.45
C ASN A 92 -2.81 -14.91 -5.17
N ASP A 93 -3.71 -15.54 -4.43
CA ASP A 93 -4.95 -14.92 -3.96
C ASP A 93 -4.67 -13.82 -2.92
N ALA A 94 -5.68 -12.99 -2.71
CA ALA A 94 -5.66 -11.85 -1.80
C ALA A 94 -6.32 -12.24 -0.47
N LEU A 95 -5.67 -11.92 0.66
CA LEU A 95 -6.27 -12.05 1.98
C LEU A 95 -7.35 -10.99 2.17
N ILE A 96 -8.54 -11.39 2.59
CA ILE A 96 -9.63 -10.50 2.98
C ILE A 96 -10.18 -10.94 4.34
N VAL A 97 -10.97 -10.09 4.99
CA VAL A 97 -11.86 -10.51 6.08
C VAL A 97 -13.29 -10.40 5.60
N HIS A 98 -14.06 -11.47 5.76
CA HIS A 98 -15.48 -11.53 5.44
C HIS A 98 -16.19 -12.38 6.49
N GLU A 99 -17.33 -11.91 6.99
CA GLU A 99 -18.08 -12.55 8.08
C GLU A 99 -17.20 -12.83 9.31
N CYS A 100 -16.40 -11.83 9.69
CA CYS A 100 -15.46 -11.89 10.83
C CYS A 100 -14.36 -12.96 10.70
N GLN A 101 -14.13 -13.54 9.51
CA GLN A 101 -13.12 -14.57 9.30
C GLN A 101 -12.15 -14.19 8.18
N PRO A 102 -10.84 -14.47 8.33
CA PRO A 102 -9.90 -14.36 7.23
C PRO A 102 -10.24 -15.35 6.12
N GLN A 103 -10.28 -14.88 4.88
CA GLN A 103 -10.59 -15.66 3.68
C GLN A 103 -9.66 -15.28 2.53
N LEU A 104 -9.56 -16.14 1.52
CA LEU A 104 -8.83 -15.86 0.29
C LEU A 104 -9.81 -15.51 -0.82
N ALA A 105 -9.60 -14.36 -1.46
CA ALA A 105 -10.32 -13.93 -2.65
C ALA A 105 -9.39 -13.97 -3.86
N ALA A 106 -9.92 -14.37 -5.02
CA ALA A 106 -9.14 -14.39 -6.24
C ALA A 106 -8.61 -12.97 -6.55
N ARG A 107 -7.30 -12.82 -6.71
CA ARG A 107 -6.71 -11.55 -7.12
C ARG A 107 -7.19 -11.17 -8.52
N TYR A 108 -7.42 -9.88 -8.75
CA TYR A 108 -7.96 -9.29 -10.01
C TYR A 108 -9.43 -9.62 -10.32
N SER A 109 -10.12 -10.42 -9.51
CA SER A 109 -11.57 -10.58 -9.62
C SER A 109 -12.32 -9.49 -8.88
N GLU A 110 -13.64 -9.45 -9.07
CA GLU A 110 -14.55 -8.54 -8.34
C GLU A 110 -14.13 -7.07 -8.43
N ALA A 111 -13.59 -6.68 -9.60
CA ALA A 111 -13.21 -5.30 -9.86
C ALA A 111 -14.46 -4.42 -9.74
N GLU A 112 -14.42 -3.47 -8.82
CA GLU A 112 -15.52 -2.55 -8.56
C GLU A 112 -15.18 -1.14 -9.05
N PRO A 113 -16.16 -0.37 -9.53
CA PRO A 113 -15.91 1.02 -9.89
C PRO A 113 -15.56 1.85 -8.65
N VAL A 114 -14.60 2.77 -8.80
CA VAL A 114 -14.28 3.78 -7.78
C VAL A 114 -14.11 5.14 -8.43
N ASP A 115 -14.76 6.15 -7.86
CA ASP A 115 -14.69 7.53 -8.34
C ASP A 115 -13.86 8.40 -7.41
N PHE A 116 -12.99 9.21 -8.00
CA PHE A 116 -12.22 10.25 -7.32
C PHE A 116 -12.51 11.61 -7.97
N PRO A 117 -12.89 12.64 -7.17
CA PRO A 117 -13.08 14.00 -7.68
C PRO A 117 -11.86 14.51 -8.44
N GLY A 118 -12.09 15.08 -9.64
CA GLY A 118 -11.02 15.60 -10.49
C GLY A 118 -10.19 14.54 -11.24
N ILE A 119 -10.53 13.26 -11.13
CA ILE A 119 -9.91 12.14 -11.85
C ILE A 119 -10.92 11.41 -12.72
N GLY A 120 -12.09 11.12 -12.15
CA GLY A 120 -13.14 10.35 -12.81
C GLY A 120 -13.19 8.90 -12.34
N ARG A 121 -13.75 8.03 -13.18
CA ARG A 121 -14.06 6.64 -12.85
C ARG A 121 -12.86 5.72 -13.10
N LEU A 122 -12.50 4.98 -12.07
CA LEU A 122 -11.47 3.94 -12.06
C LEU A 122 -12.10 2.60 -11.66
N GLU A 123 -11.28 1.58 -11.54
CA GLU A 123 -11.65 0.29 -10.95
C GLU A 123 -10.72 -0.05 -9.79
N ALA A 124 -11.20 -0.87 -8.86
CA ALA A 124 -10.41 -1.42 -7.76
C ALA A 124 -10.69 -2.91 -7.52
N TRP A 125 -9.65 -3.71 -7.28
CA TRP A 125 -9.71 -5.16 -7.08
C TRP A 125 -8.82 -5.56 -5.92
N HIS A 126 -9.08 -6.73 -5.33
CA HIS A 126 -8.37 -7.19 -4.14
C HIS A 126 -6.87 -7.37 -4.38
N GLU A 127 -6.06 -6.68 -3.57
CA GLU A 127 -4.60 -6.81 -3.47
C GLU A 127 -4.22 -7.69 -2.26
N GLY A 128 -4.97 -7.55 -1.17
CA GLY A 128 -4.84 -8.34 0.04
C GLY A 128 -4.54 -7.48 1.26
N VAL A 129 -5.29 -7.68 2.33
CA VAL A 129 -5.06 -7.03 3.63
C VAL A 129 -3.76 -7.55 4.22
N LEU A 130 -2.96 -6.66 4.80
CA LEU A 130 -1.73 -7.02 5.47
C LEU A 130 -2.04 -7.79 6.77
N PRO A 131 -1.55 -9.03 6.97
CA PRO A 131 -1.98 -9.88 8.08
C PRO A 131 -1.84 -9.23 9.47
N TRP A 132 -0.76 -8.49 9.72
CA TRP A 132 -0.50 -7.89 11.04
C TRP A 132 -1.46 -6.76 11.41
N ILE A 133 -2.15 -6.12 10.46
CA ILE A 133 -3.16 -5.12 10.82
C ILE A 133 -4.33 -5.79 11.56
N LEU A 134 -4.59 -7.07 11.27
CA LEU A 134 -5.64 -7.86 11.93
C LEU A 134 -5.27 -8.24 13.37
N ASP A 135 -3.98 -8.16 13.72
CA ASP A 135 -3.50 -8.40 15.09
C ASP A 135 -3.65 -7.17 15.99
N LEU A 136 -3.95 -5.99 15.42
CA LEU A 136 -4.19 -4.79 16.20
C LEU A 136 -5.51 -4.92 16.99
N PRO A 137 -5.54 -4.51 18.28
CA PRO A 137 -6.73 -4.60 19.12
C PRO A 137 -7.97 -3.96 18.50
N GLU A 138 -7.79 -2.85 17.80
CA GLU A 138 -8.84 -2.07 17.14
C GLU A 138 -9.52 -2.85 16.00
N PHE A 139 -8.80 -3.78 15.37
CA PHE A 139 -9.21 -4.46 14.12
C PHE A 139 -9.52 -5.95 14.30
N LYS A 140 -9.26 -6.50 15.48
CA LYS A 140 -9.36 -7.95 15.75
C LYS A 140 -10.77 -8.55 15.60
N GLN A 141 -11.82 -7.74 15.72
CA GLN A 141 -13.21 -8.19 15.71
C GLN A 141 -14.03 -7.63 14.54
N MET A 142 -13.37 -7.06 13.52
CA MET A 142 -14.06 -6.52 12.36
C MET A 142 -14.83 -7.59 11.60
N HIS A 143 -15.99 -7.20 11.08
CA HIS A 143 -16.81 -8.05 10.23
C HIS A 143 -16.22 -8.18 8.82
N SER A 144 -15.66 -7.10 8.29
CA SER A 144 -15.16 -7.06 6.90
C SER A 144 -13.87 -6.25 6.81
N ALA A 145 -12.93 -6.71 5.99
CA ALA A 145 -11.76 -5.94 5.62
C ALA A 145 -11.32 -6.24 4.20
N SER A 146 -10.97 -5.20 3.45
CA SER A 146 -10.36 -5.35 2.14
C SER A 146 -9.30 -4.29 1.88
N GLN A 147 -8.29 -4.68 1.11
CA GLN A 147 -7.26 -3.80 0.63
C GLN A 147 -7.15 -4.04 -0.87
N LYS A 148 -7.44 -3.00 -1.64
CA LYS A 148 -7.63 -3.06 -3.09
C LYS A 148 -6.68 -2.11 -3.80
N THR A 149 -6.14 -2.57 -4.92
CA THR A 149 -5.36 -1.70 -5.80
C THR A 149 -6.31 -0.93 -6.73
N ILE A 150 -5.98 0.31 -7.11
CA ILE A 150 -6.77 1.16 -8.04
C ILE A 150 -6.06 1.29 -9.40
N ARG A 151 -6.78 1.11 -10.52
CA ARG A 151 -6.28 1.29 -11.90
C ARG A 151 -7.36 1.87 -12.80
N TRP A 152 -6.95 2.28 -13.99
CA TRP A 152 -7.87 2.64 -15.06
C TRP A 152 -8.73 1.44 -15.50
N PRO A 153 -9.97 1.67 -15.94
CA PRO A 153 -10.90 0.59 -16.30
C PRO A 153 -10.35 -0.43 -17.32
N GLY A 154 -10.68 -1.70 -17.10
CA GLY A 154 -10.29 -2.85 -17.91
C GLY A 154 -8.87 -3.37 -17.64
N TYR A 155 -8.18 -2.87 -16.61
CA TYR A 155 -6.88 -3.40 -16.20
C TYR A 155 -7.02 -4.81 -15.62
N ALA A 156 -7.91 -4.97 -14.63
CA ALA A 156 -8.11 -6.22 -13.91
C ALA A 156 -8.49 -7.37 -14.86
N GLU A 157 -9.43 -7.14 -15.79
CA GLU A 157 -9.83 -8.13 -16.81
C GLU A 157 -8.63 -8.60 -17.66
N ARG A 158 -7.79 -7.67 -18.14
CA ARG A 158 -6.60 -7.99 -18.94
C ARG A 158 -5.56 -8.77 -18.14
N ILE A 159 -5.38 -8.44 -16.85
CA ILE A 159 -4.45 -9.18 -15.99
C ILE A 159 -4.99 -10.56 -15.65
N THR A 160 -6.30 -10.71 -15.41
CA THR A 160 -6.94 -12.03 -15.22
C THR A 160 -6.69 -12.93 -16.42
N MET A 161 -6.84 -12.41 -17.65
CA MET A 161 -6.47 -13.17 -18.85
C MET A 161 -5.01 -13.64 -18.83
N LEU A 162 -4.05 -12.78 -18.45
CA LEU A 162 -2.64 -13.17 -18.33
C LEU A 162 -2.42 -14.21 -17.21
N LYS A 163 -3.12 -14.07 -16.08
CA LYS A 163 -3.09 -15.02 -14.96
C LYS A 163 -3.56 -16.39 -15.42
N ASP A 164 -4.70 -16.46 -16.09
CA ASP A 164 -5.32 -17.72 -16.55
C ASP A 164 -4.47 -18.43 -17.62
N MET A 165 -3.66 -17.67 -18.37
CA MET A 165 -2.65 -18.23 -19.30
C MET A 165 -1.37 -18.72 -18.61
N GLY A 166 -1.24 -18.56 -17.29
CA GLY A 166 -0.03 -18.93 -16.53
C GLY A 166 1.13 -17.94 -16.66
N MET A 167 0.89 -16.75 -17.24
CA MET A 167 1.96 -15.77 -17.50
C MET A 167 2.48 -15.08 -16.24
N LEU A 168 1.80 -15.26 -15.10
CA LEU A 168 2.19 -14.70 -13.81
C LEU A 168 3.03 -15.68 -12.96
N SER A 169 3.23 -16.91 -13.44
CA SER A 169 3.96 -17.93 -12.70
C SER A 169 5.46 -17.68 -12.67
N ASN A 170 6.05 -17.89 -11.49
CA ASN A 170 7.50 -17.89 -11.30
C ASN A 170 8.13 -19.28 -11.50
N VAL A 171 7.33 -20.33 -11.69
CA VAL A 171 7.84 -21.69 -11.91
C VAL A 171 8.37 -21.79 -13.34
N PRO A 172 9.67 -22.09 -13.55
CA PRO A 172 10.22 -22.19 -14.89
C PRO A 172 9.61 -23.34 -15.70
N ILE A 173 9.32 -23.09 -16.97
CA ILE A 173 8.88 -24.08 -17.96
C ILE A 173 9.94 -24.28 -19.05
N ASP A 174 10.00 -25.46 -19.66
CA ASP A 174 10.89 -25.73 -20.79
C ASP A 174 10.35 -25.08 -22.07
N VAL A 175 11.12 -24.15 -22.62
CA VAL A 175 10.90 -23.56 -23.94
C VAL A 175 12.07 -23.94 -24.84
N ARG A 176 11.93 -25.07 -25.56
CA ARG A 176 12.94 -25.57 -26.52
C ARG A 176 14.32 -25.78 -25.89
N GLY A 177 14.36 -26.37 -24.70
CA GLY A 177 15.57 -26.68 -23.93
C GLY A 177 16.07 -25.55 -23.03
N THR A 178 15.34 -24.43 -22.92
CA THR A 178 15.66 -23.33 -22.00
C THR A 178 14.56 -23.21 -20.95
N MET A 179 14.93 -23.26 -19.66
CA MET A 179 14.00 -23.05 -18.55
C MET A 179 13.71 -21.55 -18.39
N ILE A 180 12.45 -21.16 -18.57
CA ILE A 180 12.01 -19.75 -18.51
C ILE A 180 10.84 -19.64 -17.54
N ALA A 181 10.94 -18.74 -16.55
CA ALA A 181 9.80 -18.36 -15.72
C ALA A 181 8.86 -17.45 -16.55
N PRO A 182 7.57 -17.82 -16.75
CA PRO A 182 6.62 -17.03 -17.52
C PRO A 182 6.53 -15.56 -17.06
N LYS A 183 6.53 -15.30 -15.76
CA LYS A 183 6.51 -13.94 -15.18
C LYS A 183 7.70 -13.10 -15.62
N ALA A 184 8.91 -13.66 -15.56
CA ALA A 184 10.12 -12.97 -15.97
C ALA A 184 10.11 -12.62 -17.47
N LEU A 185 9.60 -13.53 -18.30
CA LEU A 185 9.41 -13.26 -19.73
C LEU A 185 8.37 -12.16 -19.96
N LEU A 186 7.22 -12.23 -19.27
CA LEU A 186 6.16 -11.24 -19.35
C LEU A 186 6.67 -9.84 -19.02
N ASP A 187 7.40 -9.68 -17.91
CA ASP A 187 7.97 -8.39 -17.50
C ASP A 187 8.96 -7.86 -18.54
N ALA A 188 9.86 -8.71 -19.04
CA ALA A 188 10.84 -8.32 -20.04
C ALA A 188 10.19 -7.86 -21.36
N VAL A 189 9.13 -8.54 -21.80
CA VAL A 189 8.38 -8.21 -23.01
C VAL A 189 7.53 -6.96 -22.81
N LEU A 190 6.86 -6.79 -21.66
CA LEU A 190 5.99 -5.65 -21.41
C LEU A 190 6.77 -4.37 -21.13
N TYR A 191 7.91 -4.43 -20.43
CA TYR A 191 8.62 -3.25 -19.92
C TYR A 191 8.80 -2.13 -20.96
N PRO A 192 9.19 -2.38 -22.22
CA PRO A 192 9.28 -1.33 -23.24
C PRO A 192 7.97 -0.59 -23.53
N HIS A 193 6.83 -1.23 -23.29
CA HIS A 193 5.49 -0.72 -23.54
C HIS A 193 4.84 -0.08 -22.30
N VAL A 194 5.33 -0.42 -21.10
CA VAL A 194 4.74 0.05 -19.83
C VAL A 194 5.69 0.92 -19.01
N ARG A 195 6.96 1.11 -19.39
CA ARG A 195 7.83 2.08 -18.69
C ARG A 195 7.27 3.51 -18.81
N LEU A 196 7.27 4.26 -17.72
CA LEU A 196 6.98 5.69 -17.75
C LEU A 196 8.00 6.41 -18.63
N ARG A 197 7.54 7.24 -19.55
CA ARG A 197 8.41 7.99 -20.48
C ARG A 197 8.68 9.40 -19.96
N GLU A 198 9.75 10.00 -20.47
CA GLU A 198 10.03 11.41 -20.21
C GLU A 198 8.82 12.28 -20.59
N GLY A 199 8.42 13.16 -19.66
CA GLY A 199 7.25 14.02 -19.79
C GLY A 199 5.92 13.40 -19.37
N GLU A 200 5.81 12.06 -19.31
CA GLU A 200 4.63 11.38 -18.76
C GLU A 200 4.60 11.55 -17.23
N GLY A 201 3.43 11.85 -16.69
CA GLY A 201 3.20 11.96 -15.25
C GLY A 201 2.33 10.84 -14.71
N ASP A 202 2.35 10.70 -13.39
CA ASP A 202 1.51 9.79 -12.64
C ASP A 202 0.67 10.52 -11.59
N ILE A 203 -0.31 9.78 -11.07
CA ILE A 203 -1.25 10.18 -10.05
C ILE A 203 -1.30 9.07 -9.01
N THR A 204 -1.13 9.41 -7.75
CA THR A 204 -1.39 8.48 -6.65
C THR A 204 -2.76 8.77 -6.08
N LEU A 205 -3.59 7.73 -6.05
CA LEU A 205 -4.92 7.71 -5.46
C LEU A 205 -4.87 6.91 -4.18
N PHE A 206 -5.52 7.42 -3.15
CA PHE A 206 -5.54 6.84 -1.81
C PHE A 206 -6.91 7.09 -1.20
N ARG A 207 -7.51 6.05 -0.64
CA ARG A 207 -8.71 6.10 0.17
C ARG A 207 -8.62 5.06 1.27
N VAL A 208 -8.85 5.48 2.50
CA VAL A 208 -9.02 4.60 3.66
C VAL A 208 -10.37 4.89 4.29
N ASP A 209 -11.21 3.87 4.39
CA ASP A 209 -12.51 3.89 5.03
C ASP A 209 -12.48 3.00 6.27
N VAL A 210 -12.91 3.55 7.42
CA VAL A 210 -13.13 2.80 8.66
C VAL A 210 -14.57 3.02 9.09
N THR A 211 -15.36 1.95 9.14
CA THR A 211 -16.73 1.96 9.66
C THR A 211 -16.73 1.37 11.06
N GLY A 212 -17.46 1.98 12.00
CA GLY A 212 -17.59 1.43 13.35
C GLY A 212 -18.61 2.19 14.21
N LYS A 213 -18.59 1.92 15.52
CA LYS A 213 -19.47 2.57 16.49
C LYS A 213 -18.76 3.73 17.19
N ALA A 214 -19.42 4.87 17.31
CA ALA A 214 -18.97 6.00 18.11
C ALA A 214 -20.13 6.57 18.92
N ASN A 215 -20.05 6.47 20.25
CA ASN A 215 -21.11 6.91 21.17
C ASN A 215 -22.47 6.29 20.79
N GLY A 216 -22.48 5.00 20.47
CA GLY A 216 -23.68 4.23 20.11
C GLY A 216 -24.21 4.43 18.67
N ARG A 217 -23.60 5.30 17.86
CA ARG A 217 -24.00 5.55 16.46
C ARG A 217 -23.03 4.87 15.50
N THR A 218 -23.54 4.37 14.37
CA THR A 218 -22.66 3.87 13.29
C THR A 218 -22.09 5.06 12.54
N VAL A 219 -20.78 5.14 12.43
CA VAL A 219 -20.10 6.19 11.67
C VAL A 219 -19.12 5.57 10.68
N ARG A 220 -18.94 6.23 9.54
CA ARG A 220 -17.84 5.98 8.62
C ARG A 220 -16.91 7.17 8.61
N ARG A 221 -15.63 6.89 8.86
CA ARG A 221 -14.54 7.85 8.73
C ARG A 221 -13.74 7.52 7.48
N ARG A 222 -13.46 8.55 6.68
CA ARG A 222 -12.74 8.44 5.41
C ARG A 222 -11.57 9.41 5.37
N ALA A 223 -10.45 8.96 4.82
CA ALA A 223 -9.37 9.81 4.36
C ALA A 223 -9.10 9.56 2.87
N ASP A 224 -9.19 10.62 2.06
CA ASP A 224 -8.92 10.60 0.61
C ASP A 224 -7.69 11.45 0.27
N MET A 225 -6.86 10.97 -0.66
CA MET A 225 -5.79 11.77 -1.26
C MET A 225 -5.71 11.49 -2.76
N VAL A 226 -5.55 12.58 -3.51
CA VAL A 226 -5.19 12.58 -4.93
C VAL A 226 -3.92 13.42 -5.05
N ASP A 227 -2.78 12.77 -5.19
CA ASP A 227 -1.50 13.43 -5.44
C ASP A 227 -1.14 13.29 -6.92
N ARG A 228 -0.43 14.28 -7.47
CA ARG A 228 -0.02 14.33 -8.87
C ARG A 228 1.48 14.55 -8.96
N ILE A 229 2.04 14.22 -10.12
CA ILE A 229 3.43 14.55 -10.44
C ILE A 229 3.77 16.00 -10.08
N ASP A 230 4.89 16.18 -9.37
CA ASP A 230 5.46 17.50 -9.13
C ASP A 230 6.38 17.85 -10.30
N ARG A 231 5.89 18.68 -11.23
CA ARG A 231 6.64 19.12 -12.40
C ARG A 231 7.73 20.15 -12.07
N THR A 232 7.70 20.76 -10.89
CA THR A 232 8.71 21.73 -10.45
C THR A 232 9.95 21.02 -9.93
N LEU A 233 9.76 20.01 -9.08
CA LEU A 233 10.85 19.21 -8.51
C LEU A 233 11.19 17.98 -9.36
N GLY A 234 10.32 17.59 -10.29
CA GLY A 234 10.51 16.44 -11.18
C GLY A 234 10.22 15.09 -10.53
N PHE A 235 9.65 15.05 -9.33
CA PHE A 235 9.27 13.80 -8.68
C PHE A 235 7.90 13.32 -9.14
N THR A 236 7.80 12.02 -9.42
CA THR A 236 6.51 11.35 -9.61
C THR A 236 5.69 11.39 -8.33
N SER A 237 4.37 11.36 -8.48
CA SER A 237 3.44 11.28 -7.35
C SER A 237 3.76 10.07 -6.47
N MET A 238 3.89 8.89 -7.08
CA MET A 238 4.19 7.64 -6.36
C MET A 238 5.51 7.73 -5.57
N ALA A 239 6.54 8.35 -6.13
CA ALA A 239 7.81 8.51 -5.42
C ALA A 239 7.67 9.43 -4.20
N ARG A 240 6.94 10.56 -4.33
CA ARG A 240 6.73 11.50 -3.22
C ARG A 240 5.94 10.87 -2.10
N THR A 241 4.78 10.29 -2.41
CA THR A 241 3.88 9.70 -1.39
C THR A 241 4.50 8.48 -0.71
N THR A 242 5.42 7.78 -1.37
CA THR A 242 6.14 6.64 -0.78
C THR A 242 7.36 7.09 0.04
N ALA A 243 8.24 7.89 -0.55
CA ALA A 243 9.53 8.21 0.07
C ALA A 243 9.41 9.26 1.18
N PHE A 244 8.47 10.21 1.09
CA PHE A 244 8.35 11.27 2.08
C PHE A 244 7.86 10.74 3.43
N THR A 245 6.94 9.77 3.45
CA THR A 245 6.51 9.09 4.67
C THR A 245 7.72 8.49 5.41
N GLY A 246 8.53 7.69 4.71
CA GLY A 246 9.71 7.07 5.30
C GLY A 246 10.79 8.07 5.72
N ALA A 247 11.00 9.13 4.94
CA ALA A 247 11.95 10.20 5.28
C ALA A 247 11.51 10.98 6.53
N ILE A 248 10.22 11.26 6.68
CA ILE A 248 9.67 11.94 7.86
C ILE A 248 9.81 11.04 9.09
N ILE A 249 9.47 9.76 8.99
CA ILE A 249 9.65 8.78 10.08
C ILE A 249 11.13 8.69 10.49
N ALA A 250 12.05 8.59 9.52
CA ALA A 250 13.48 8.58 9.81
C ALA A 250 13.95 9.86 10.54
N ARG A 251 13.39 11.03 10.19
CA ARG A 251 13.67 12.30 10.88
C ARG A 251 13.09 12.32 12.30
N MET A 252 11.90 11.76 12.53
CA MET A 252 11.32 11.62 13.87
C MET A 252 12.22 10.75 14.77
N ILE A 253 12.72 9.63 14.25
CA ILE A 253 13.70 8.78 14.94
C ILE A 253 14.98 9.55 15.26
N ALA A 254 15.55 10.25 14.27
CA ALA A 254 16.79 11.02 14.46
C ALA A 254 16.65 12.16 15.49
N ARG A 255 15.44 12.71 15.64
CA ARG A 255 15.10 13.71 16.67
C ARG A 255 14.82 13.11 18.05
N GLY A 256 14.82 11.77 18.18
CA GLY A 256 14.50 11.08 19.43
C GLY A 256 13.01 11.09 19.80
N GLU A 257 12.13 11.36 18.83
CA GLU A 257 10.68 11.43 19.07
C GLU A 257 10.04 10.04 19.11
N ILE A 258 10.65 9.07 18.44
CA ILE A 258 10.29 7.65 18.50
C ILE A 258 11.37 6.93 19.32
N THR A 259 10.99 6.41 20.48
CA THR A 259 11.89 5.76 21.44
C THR A 259 11.67 4.25 21.56
N ALA A 260 10.81 3.68 20.70
CA ALA A 260 10.58 2.25 20.63
C ALA A 260 11.87 1.48 20.21
N THR A 261 11.91 0.19 20.51
CA THR A 261 12.98 -0.73 20.12
C THR A 261 12.38 -2.03 19.58
N GLY A 262 13.16 -2.80 18.82
CA GLY A 262 12.69 -4.00 18.15
C GLY A 262 12.27 -3.72 16.72
N ALA A 263 11.79 -4.75 16.05
CA ALA A 263 11.29 -4.65 14.67
C ALA A 263 9.77 -4.46 14.69
N ILE A 264 9.32 -3.33 14.14
CA ILE A 264 7.96 -2.82 14.32
C ILE A 264 7.49 -2.20 13.01
N THR A 265 6.20 -2.26 12.72
CA THR A 265 5.58 -1.61 11.55
C THR A 265 5.21 -0.14 11.84
N SER A 266 5.15 0.69 10.80
CA SER A 266 5.05 2.15 10.97
C SER A 266 3.78 2.60 11.68
N GLU A 267 2.64 1.94 11.49
CA GLU A 267 1.36 2.20 12.14
C GLU A 267 1.37 1.94 13.65
N ILE A 268 2.34 1.16 14.15
CA ILE A 268 2.53 0.96 15.58
C ILE A 268 3.17 2.20 16.22
N VAL A 269 4.16 2.78 15.56
CA VAL A 269 5.00 3.86 16.11
C VAL A 269 4.50 5.26 15.75
N VAL A 270 3.78 5.42 14.63
CA VAL A 270 3.22 6.71 14.20
C VAL A 270 1.76 6.80 14.62
N THR A 271 1.52 7.28 15.85
CA THR A 271 0.18 7.51 16.40
C THR A 271 0.09 8.83 17.15
N GLY A 272 -1.14 9.30 17.41
CA GLY A 272 -1.39 10.51 18.20
C GLY A 272 -0.58 11.72 17.71
N PRO A 273 0.21 12.39 18.55
CA PRO A 273 1.01 13.55 18.14
C PRO A 273 2.00 13.30 16.99
N LEU A 274 2.52 12.07 16.84
CA LEU A 274 3.43 11.73 15.75
C LEU A 274 2.68 11.62 14.42
N PHE A 275 1.45 11.13 14.43
CA PHE A 275 0.58 11.15 13.27
C PHE A 275 0.30 12.59 12.81
N GLU A 276 -0.09 13.48 13.73
CA GLU A 276 -0.36 14.88 13.39
C GLU A 276 0.87 15.56 12.76
N LYS A 277 2.06 15.28 13.32
CA LYS A 277 3.31 15.78 12.75
C LYS A 277 3.58 15.19 11.35
N LEU A 278 3.34 13.90 11.13
CA LEU A 278 3.50 13.28 9.82
C LEU A 278 2.61 13.98 8.78
N VAL A 279 1.32 14.16 9.08
CA VAL A 279 0.38 14.80 8.16
C VAL A 279 0.76 16.26 7.88
N VAL A 280 1.20 17.02 8.90
CA VAL A 280 1.67 18.40 8.73
C VAL A 280 2.94 18.47 7.86
N GLU A 281 3.93 17.60 8.09
CA GLU A 281 5.15 17.59 7.28
C GLU A 281 4.89 17.12 5.83
N LEU A 282 3.96 16.18 5.62
CA LEU A 282 3.49 15.79 4.27
C LEU A 282 2.78 16.96 3.57
N ALA A 283 1.91 17.69 4.27
CA ALA A 283 1.20 18.84 3.72
C ALA A 283 2.14 19.98 3.31
N GLN A 284 3.25 20.18 4.05
CA GLN A 284 4.32 21.12 3.65
C GLN A 284 4.99 20.74 2.33
N GLN A 285 4.94 19.46 1.95
CA GLN A 285 5.41 18.96 0.66
C GLN A 285 4.28 18.86 -0.38
N GLY A 286 3.07 19.35 -0.08
CA GLY A 286 1.92 19.33 -1.00
C GLY A 286 1.14 18.02 -1.02
N VAL A 287 1.44 17.05 -0.15
CA VAL A 287 0.66 15.82 0.00
C VAL A 287 -0.42 16.05 1.06
N VAL A 288 -1.67 16.19 0.63
CA VAL A 288 -2.80 16.62 1.48
C VAL A 288 -3.93 15.59 1.43
N PHE A 289 -4.56 15.37 2.58
CA PHE A 289 -5.67 14.43 2.76
C PHE A 289 -6.96 15.19 3.05
N ALA A 290 -8.04 14.80 2.38
CA ALA A 290 -9.39 15.21 2.72
C ALA A 290 -10.00 14.18 3.67
N VAL A 291 -10.39 14.61 4.86
CA VAL A 291 -10.97 13.74 5.90
C VAL A 291 -12.44 14.07 6.09
N SER A 292 -13.27 13.04 6.21
CA SER A 292 -14.71 13.18 6.48
C SER A 292 -15.21 12.13 7.48
N GLU A 293 -16.24 12.47 8.23
CA GLU A 293 -17.02 11.55 9.06
C GLU A 293 -18.50 11.68 8.68
N GLU A 294 -19.17 10.56 8.43
CA GLU A 294 -20.61 10.49 8.17
C GLU A 294 -21.27 9.46 9.10
N GLU A 295 -22.50 9.75 9.54
CA GLU A 295 -23.35 8.79 10.27
C GLU A 295 -24.10 7.93 9.25
N LEU A 296 -24.11 6.60 9.46
CA LEU A 296 -24.71 5.60 8.56
C LEU A 296 -26.10 5.12 9.03
#